data_AF-A0A0K2TBC1-F1
#
_entry.id   AF-A0A0K2TBC1-F1
#
_cell.length_a   1.000
_cell.length_b   1.000
_cell.length_c   1.000
_cell.angle_alpha   90.00
_cell.angle_beta   90.00
_cell.angle_gamma   90.00
#
_symmetry.space_group_name_H-M   'P 1'
#
loop_
_entity.id
_entity.type
_entity.pdbx_description
1 polymer ?
#
loop_
_entity_poly.entity_id
_entity_poly.type
_entity_poly.pdbx_seq_one_letter_code
_entity_poly.pdbx_strand_id
1 'polypeptide(L)'
;MFGQIFIYLTFLGQLTFGYRTRICNLMIGVDEPFWARHGKNMSQIEELAQEHVKVLNEIFTKQVLNESPYDDIEFRLQRLQVMFGSCDSFENTVTNCTAQRDNFLKAFDRHDFKEFCLAYMFSHRDFSGGTAGYASVGTVCAHNSNSGFITSLNYGVDRSLEDSTITFAHEVGHNFGAKHDSDYDDSECIKRDYIMNEVYDATLHPEGEKVDYKTQFSDCSITSMKKKLNELSTRDNLCFKPESEVSEVVETAICGNYIVEPGEECDCGLEDHDCADFCCYPAHISVYDRYQNMKAVPCTRNFDRYHCKYPPLLVYGIYFPFGFIIACTFIIFFTLRWDWRGQKMFFQHIRENQIHIIKNSS
;
A
#
# COMPACT_ATOMS: atom_id res chain seq x y z
N MET A 1 -11.94 -27.17 58.84
CA MET A 1 -10.94 -26.80 57.82
C MET A 1 -11.40 -27.26 56.43
N PHE A 2 -12.58 -26.78 55.99
CA PHE A 2 -13.19 -27.13 54.70
C PHE A 2 -13.92 -25.91 54.09
N GLY A 3 -13.39 -24.71 54.33
CA GLY A 3 -14.05 -23.44 53.99
C GLY A 3 -13.20 -22.49 53.14
N GLN A 4 -12.11 -22.97 52.51
CA GLN A 4 -11.17 -22.11 51.79
C GLN A 4 -10.82 -22.58 50.37
N ILE A 5 -11.45 -23.65 49.87
CA ILE A 5 -11.15 -24.19 48.52
C ILE A 5 -12.23 -23.80 47.48
N PHE A 6 -13.39 -23.26 47.91
CA PHE A 6 -14.50 -22.90 47.00
C PHE A 6 -14.52 -21.44 46.50
N ILE A 7 -13.55 -20.60 46.88
CA ILE A 7 -13.51 -19.18 46.46
C ILE A 7 -12.52 -18.94 45.31
N TYR A 8 -11.66 -19.91 44.98
CA TYR A 8 -10.67 -19.75 43.89
C TYR A 8 -11.14 -20.19 42.50
N LEU A 9 -12.34 -20.79 42.38
CA LEU A 9 -12.87 -21.26 41.08
C LEU A 9 -13.98 -20.38 40.49
N THR A 10 -14.38 -19.30 41.15
CA THR A 10 -15.34 -18.31 40.64
C THR A 10 -14.71 -16.97 40.26
N PHE A 11 -13.38 -16.84 40.38
CA PHE A 11 -12.63 -15.63 40.02
C PHE A 11 -11.73 -15.78 38.77
N LEU A 12 -11.89 -16.89 38.03
CA LEU A 12 -11.22 -17.13 36.74
C LEU A 12 -12.20 -17.16 35.54
N GLY A 13 -13.46 -16.77 35.76
CA GLY A 13 -14.51 -16.81 34.73
C GLY A 13 -15.05 -15.44 34.28
N GLN A 14 -14.46 -14.32 34.72
CA GLN A 14 -15.03 -12.98 34.51
C GLN A 14 -13.99 -11.91 34.11
N LEU A 15 -12.92 -12.28 33.40
CA LEU A 15 -11.93 -11.31 32.90
C LEU A 15 -11.51 -11.51 31.43
N THR A 16 -12.35 -12.12 30.59
CA THR A 16 -12.16 -12.08 29.13
C THR A 16 -13.51 -12.08 28.41
N PHE A 17 -14.29 -11.02 28.58
CA PHE A 17 -15.26 -10.61 27.56
C PHE A 17 -14.98 -9.14 27.26
N GLY A 18 -13.75 -8.86 26.82
CA GLY A 18 -13.55 -7.71 25.96
C GLY A 18 -14.29 -8.03 24.67
N TYR A 19 -15.26 -7.19 24.31
CA TYR A 19 -15.83 -7.22 22.96
C TYR A 19 -14.64 -7.22 22.00
N ARG A 20 -14.45 -8.30 21.24
CA ARG A 20 -13.40 -8.33 20.22
C ARG A 20 -13.86 -7.39 19.12
N THR A 21 -13.22 -6.26 18.99
CA THR A 21 -13.45 -5.33 17.89
C THR A 21 -12.71 -5.83 16.65
N ARG A 22 -13.34 -5.67 15.50
CA ARG A 22 -12.75 -5.92 14.18
C ARG A 22 -12.38 -4.57 13.57
N ILE A 23 -11.20 -4.48 13.01
CA ILE A 23 -10.61 -3.23 12.56
C ILE A 23 -10.54 -3.23 11.05
N CYS A 24 -11.20 -2.23 10.44
CA CYS A 24 -10.89 -1.80 9.08
C CYS A 24 -9.66 -0.91 9.14
N ASN A 25 -8.49 -1.52 8.96
CA ASN A 25 -7.21 -0.83 9.00
C ASN A 25 -7.00 0.00 7.73
N LEU A 26 -6.59 1.26 7.91
CA LEU A 26 -6.44 2.25 6.85
C LEU A 26 -4.97 2.55 6.60
N MET A 27 -4.64 2.72 5.32
CA MET A 27 -3.41 3.38 4.88
C MET A 27 -3.77 4.75 4.31
N ILE A 28 -3.15 5.81 4.80
CA ILE A 28 -3.29 7.15 4.24
C ILE A 28 -1.96 7.57 3.63
N GLY A 29 -1.94 7.78 2.33
CA GLY A 29 -0.87 8.45 1.60
C GLY A 29 -1.10 9.95 1.58
N VAL A 30 -0.03 10.74 1.63
CA VAL A 30 -0.08 12.18 1.36
C VAL A 30 0.84 12.53 0.20
N ASP A 31 0.33 13.32 -0.75
CA ASP A 31 1.12 13.76 -1.89
C ASP A 31 1.99 14.98 -1.58
N GLU A 32 2.87 15.33 -2.51
CA GLU A 32 3.84 16.40 -2.31
C GLU A 32 3.19 17.78 -2.07
N PRO A 33 2.14 18.18 -2.82
CA PRO A 33 1.37 19.38 -2.50
C PRO A 33 0.81 19.39 -1.08
N PHE A 34 0.21 18.28 -0.62
CA PHE A 34 -0.34 18.19 0.73
C PHE A 34 0.78 18.24 1.79
N TRP A 35 1.86 17.49 1.58
CA TRP A 35 3.05 17.49 2.43
C TRP A 35 3.65 18.90 2.58
N ALA A 36 3.81 19.61 1.47
CA ALA A 36 4.34 20.96 1.45
C ALA A 36 3.39 21.96 2.13
N ARG A 37 2.07 21.83 1.90
CA ARG A 37 1.06 22.70 2.49
C ARG A 37 1.07 22.65 4.02
N HIS A 38 1.31 21.49 4.59
CA HIS A 38 1.40 21.28 6.04
C HIS A 38 2.83 21.41 6.59
N GLY A 39 3.66 22.22 5.93
CA GLY A 39 4.99 22.59 6.43
C GLY A 39 5.96 21.42 6.56
N LYS A 40 5.72 20.31 5.85
CA LYS A 40 6.51 19.08 5.94
C LYS A 40 6.60 18.54 7.36
N ASN A 41 5.48 18.56 8.08
CA ASN A 41 5.37 18.10 9.46
C ASN A 41 4.51 16.84 9.55
N MET A 42 5.16 15.69 9.77
CA MET A 42 4.49 14.40 9.85
C MET A 42 3.47 14.35 10.99
N SER A 43 3.82 14.90 12.17
CA SER A 43 2.91 14.88 13.34
C SER A 43 1.64 15.68 13.09
N GLN A 44 1.73 16.82 12.42
CA GLN A 44 0.54 17.62 12.07
C GLN A 44 -0.37 16.87 11.08
N ILE A 45 0.21 16.15 10.12
CA ILE A 45 -0.55 15.37 9.15
C ILE A 45 -1.18 14.16 9.79
N GLU A 46 -0.48 13.49 10.70
CA GLU A 46 -1.01 12.37 11.48
C GLU A 46 -2.23 12.81 12.30
N GLU A 47 -2.15 13.95 13.00
CA GLU A 47 -3.29 14.52 13.74
C GLU A 47 -4.49 14.80 12.83
N LEU A 48 -4.24 15.40 11.65
CA LEU A 48 -5.30 15.65 10.67
C LEU A 48 -5.92 14.34 10.15
N ALA A 49 -5.11 13.35 9.83
CA ALA A 49 -5.57 12.04 9.36
C ALA A 49 -6.38 11.31 10.44
N GLN A 50 -5.94 11.37 11.70
CA GLN A 50 -6.69 10.81 12.83
C GLN A 50 -8.04 11.51 13.03
N GLU A 51 -8.13 12.84 12.88
CA GLU A 51 -9.41 13.54 12.97
C GLU A 51 -10.39 13.11 11.86
N HIS A 52 -9.90 12.87 10.64
CA HIS A 52 -10.72 12.31 9.56
C HIS A 52 -11.25 10.91 9.91
N VAL A 53 -10.40 10.03 10.45
CA VAL A 53 -10.81 8.67 10.86
C VAL A 53 -11.77 8.71 12.05
N LYS A 54 -11.58 9.64 12.98
CA LYS A 54 -12.49 9.84 14.12
C LYS A 54 -13.89 10.23 13.66
N VAL A 55 -14.02 11.25 12.80
CA VAL A 55 -15.33 11.66 12.24
C VAL A 55 -15.95 10.52 11.42
N LEU A 56 -15.14 9.80 10.64
CA LEU A 56 -15.59 8.61 9.91
C LEU A 56 -16.22 7.57 10.85
N ASN A 57 -15.54 7.23 11.95
CA ASN A 57 -16.08 6.34 12.97
C ASN A 57 -17.37 6.88 13.57
N GLU A 58 -17.44 8.16 13.91
CA GLU A 58 -18.66 8.78 14.46
C GLU A 58 -19.87 8.65 13.52
N ILE A 59 -19.66 8.79 12.20
CA ILE A 59 -20.72 8.66 11.20
C ILE A 59 -21.09 7.18 11.00
N PHE A 60 -20.12 6.32 10.71
CA PHE A 60 -20.36 4.94 10.33
C PHE A 60 -20.90 4.10 11.48
N THR A 61 -20.34 4.21 12.69
CA THR A 61 -20.79 3.42 13.85
C THR A 61 -22.21 3.76 14.30
N LYS A 62 -22.66 5.01 14.07
CA LYS A 62 -24.03 5.42 14.41
C LYS A 62 -25.06 4.99 13.37
N GLN A 63 -24.68 4.90 12.09
CA GLN A 63 -25.64 4.81 10.97
C GLN A 63 -25.56 3.50 10.18
N VAL A 64 -24.34 2.98 9.96
CA VAL A 64 -24.08 1.84 9.06
C VAL A 64 -23.68 0.59 9.83
N LEU A 65 -22.76 0.75 10.78
CA LEU A 65 -22.16 -0.27 11.63
C LEU A 65 -22.80 -0.28 13.02
N ASN A 66 -24.11 -0.04 13.09
CA ASN A 66 -24.83 0.18 14.35
C ASN A 66 -25.57 -1.07 14.87
N GLU A 67 -25.51 -2.17 14.13
CA GLU A 67 -26.25 -3.40 14.41
C GLU A 67 -25.38 -4.63 14.18
N SER A 68 -25.64 -5.68 14.96
CA SER A 68 -25.02 -6.99 14.79
C SER A 68 -25.32 -7.56 13.39
N PRO A 69 -24.34 -8.19 12.71
CA PRO A 69 -23.03 -8.59 13.20
C PRO A 69 -21.92 -7.57 12.89
N TYR A 70 -22.20 -6.27 12.71
CA TYR A 70 -21.23 -5.26 12.27
C TYR A 70 -20.89 -4.20 13.33
N ASP A 71 -21.58 -4.25 14.47
CA ASP A 71 -21.48 -3.31 15.60
C ASP A 71 -20.15 -3.37 16.36
N ASP A 72 -19.27 -4.31 16.01
CA ASP A 72 -17.91 -4.47 16.51
C ASP A 72 -16.85 -3.96 15.51
N ILE A 73 -17.23 -3.37 14.38
CA ILE A 73 -16.28 -2.85 13.36
C ILE A 73 -15.90 -1.39 13.64
N GLU A 74 -14.60 -1.09 13.62
CA GLU A 74 -14.05 0.26 13.74
C GLU A 74 -13.01 0.54 12.64
N PHE A 75 -12.91 1.78 12.17
CA PHE A 75 -11.83 2.25 11.30
C PHE A 75 -10.61 2.68 12.12
N ARG A 76 -9.40 2.30 11.70
CA ARG A 76 -8.17 2.72 12.38
C ARG A 76 -7.09 3.07 11.39
N LEU A 77 -6.44 4.22 11.58
CA LEU A 77 -5.24 4.57 10.83
C LEU A 77 -4.10 3.64 11.26
N GLN A 78 -3.60 2.82 10.34
CA GLN A 78 -2.47 1.92 10.60
C GLN A 78 -1.17 2.47 10.01
N ARG A 79 -1.22 3.04 8.80
CA ARG A 79 -0.02 3.60 8.14
C ARG A 79 -0.31 4.97 7.54
N LEU A 80 0.62 5.89 7.75
CA LEU A 80 0.68 7.20 7.12
C LEU A 80 1.98 7.31 6.31
N GLN A 81 1.88 7.58 5.01
CA GLN A 81 3.07 7.63 4.14
C GLN A 81 3.10 8.89 3.29
N VAL A 82 4.25 9.57 3.24
CA VAL A 82 4.49 10.63 2.24
C VAL A 82 4.91 9.97 0.94
N MET A 83 4.18 10.26 -0.13
CA MET A 83 4.32 9.61 -1.43
C MET A 83 4.62 10.64 -2.50
N PHE A 84 5.83 10.56 -3.05
CA PHE A 84 6.26 11.42 -4.15
C PHE A 84 5.92 10.79 -5.50
N GLY A 85 5.87 11.62 -6.52
CA GLY A 85 5.61 11.25 -7.90
C GLY A 85 4.16 10.88 -8.20
N SER A 86 3.22 11.43 -7.42
CA SER A 86 1.77 11.21 -7.57
C SER A 86 1.25 11.53 -8.99
N CYS A 87 1.89 12.48 -9.67
CA CYS A 87 1.60 12.86 -11.06
C CYS A 87 2.72 12.56 -12.07
N ASP A 88 3.77 11.83 -11.71
CA ASP A 88 4.93 11.61 -12.58
C ASP A 88 4.62 10.75 -13.82
N SER A 89 3.53 9.98 -13.77
CA SER A 89 3.11 9.14 -14.91
C SER A 89 2.31 9.86 -15.98
N PHE A 90 2.14 11.18 -15.90
CA PHE A 90 1.33 11.95 -16.84
C PHE A 90 2.23 12.77 -17.78
N GLU A 91 1.99 12.70 -19.10
CA GLU A 91 2.74 13.45 -20.13
C GLU A 91 2.75 14.97 -19.89
N ASN A 92 1.74 15.48 -19.17
CA ASN A 92 1.71 16.83 -18.62
C ASN A 92 1.35 16.74 -17.13
N THR A 93 2.37 16.78 -16.28
CA THR A 93 2.37 16.42 -14.85
C THR A 93 1.41 17.25 -13.99
N VAL A 94 0.93 18.40 -14.47
CA VAL A 94 0.03 19.27 -13.69
C VAL A 94 -1.39 19.27 -14.26
N THR A 95 -1.57 19.62 -15.54
CA THR A 95 -2.91 19.84 -16.10
C THR A 95 -3.64 18.54 -16.44
N ASN A 96 -2.92 17.49 -16.87
CA ASN A 96 -3.57 16.23 -17.24
C ASN A 96 -3.88 15.37 -16.00
N CYS A 97 -3.02 15.45 -14.99
CA CYS A 97 -3.16 14.72 -13.74
C CYS A 97 -4.47 15.07 -13.00
N THR A 98 -4.78 16.38 -12.88
CA THR A 98 -5.98 16.85 -12.18
C THR A 98 -7.23 16.91 -13.06
N ALA A 99 -7.07 16.83 -14.39
CA ALA A 99 -8.19 16.72 -15.32
C ALA A 99 -8.78 15.30 -15.38
N GLN A 100 -7.99 14.28 -15.06
CA GLN A 100 -8.37 12.86 -15.17
C GLN A 100 -8.33 12.19 -13.80
N ARG A 101 -9.35 12.47 -12.97
CA ARG A 101 -9.46 11.93 -11.59
C ARG A 101 -9.36 10.39 -11.53
N ASP A 102 -9.91 9.69 -12.52
CA ASP A 102 -9.85 8.23 -12.60
C ASP A 102 -8.42 7.74 -12.86
N ASN A 103 -7.65 8.44 -13.69
CA ASN A 103 -6.26 8.10 -13.95
C ASN A 103 -5.35 8.46 -12.77
N PHE A 104 -5.67 9.50 -12.00
CA PHE A 104 -4.99 9.79 -10.74
C PHE A 104 -5.17 8.64 -9.74
N LEU A 105 -6.41 8.16 -9.55
CA LEU A 105 -6.66 7.01 -8.67
C LEU A 105 -5.96 5.74 -9.18
N LYS A 106 -5.98 5.48 -10.48
CA LYS A 106 -5.23 4.35 -11.09
C LYS A 106 -3.71 4.45 -10.87
N ALA A 107 -3.16 5.67 -10.80
CA ALA A 107 -1.75 5.86 -10.50
C ALA A 107 -1.43 5.51 -9.04
N PHE A 108 -2.33 5.85 -8.11
CA PHE A 108 -2.24 5.46 -6.71
C PHE A 108 -2.37 3.94 -6.53
N ASP A 109 -3.33 3.31 -7.21
CA ASP A 109 -3.59 1.85 -7.26
C ASP A 109 -2.44 1.00 -7.81
N ARG A 110 -1.33 1.60 -8.25
CA ARG A 110 -0.11 0.83 -8.58
C ARG A 110 0.54 0.21 -7.34
N HIS A 111 0.33 0.82 -6.17
CA HIS A 111 0.76 0.26 -4.90
C HIS A 111 -0.16 -0.91 -4.52
N ASP A 112 0.40 -1.91 -3.85
CA ASP A 112 -0.37 -3.06 -3.38
C ASP A 112 -0.94 -2.77 -1.99
N PHE A 113 -2.24 -2.52 -1.92
CA PHE A 113 -2.96 -2.22 -0.68
C PHE A 113 -3.70 -3.43 -0.09
N LYS A 114 -3.39 -4.67 -0.52
CA LYS A 114 -4.09 -5.89 -0.06
C LYS A 114 -4.04 -6.11 1.46
N GLU A 115 -3.04 -5.52 2.13
CA GLU A 115 -2.89 -5.65 3.58
C GLU A 115 -3.82 -4.72 4.38
N PHE A 116 -4.41 -3.73 3.70
CA PHE A 116 -5.31 -2.74 4.28
C PHE A 116 -6.74 -2.99 3.88
N CYS A 117 -7.66 -2.60 4.75
CA CYS A 117 -9.07 -2.58 4.44
C CYS A 117 -9.37 -1.57 3.34
N LEU A 118 -8.85 -0.34 3.50
CA LEU A 118 -8.91 0.73 2.51
C LEU A 118 -7.59 1.52 2.49
N ALA A 119 -7.28 2.11 1.35
CA ALA A 119 -6.15 3.02 1.18
C ALA A 119 -6.59 4.36 0.60
N TYR A 120 -6.14 5.48 1.14
CA TYR A 120 -6.57 6.80 0.72
C TYR A 120 -5.41 7.74 0.47
N MET A 121 -5.47 8.51 -0.62
CA MET A 121 -4.55 9.61 -0.86
C MET A 121 -5.18 10.94 -0.42
N PHE A 122 -4.48 11.70 0.43
CA PHE A 122 -4.84 13.07 0.76
C PHE A 122 -3.98 14.00 -0.09
N SER A 123 -4.65 14.82 -0.90
CA SER A 123 -4.00 15.70 -1.87
C SER A 123 -4.36 17.16 -1.67
N HIS A 124 -3.47 18.07 -2.04
CA HIS A 124 -3.75 19.51 -2.09
C HIS A 124 -3.74 20.02 -3.53
N ARG A 125 -4.38 19.28 -4.44
CA ARG A 125 -4.48 19.57 -5.87
C ARG A 125 -5.91 19.95 -6.26
N ASP A 126 -6.05 20.95 -7.12
CA ASP A 126 -7.35 21.37 -7.62
C ASP A 126 -7.79 20.50 -8.81
N PHE A 127 -8.71 19.56 -8.55
CA PHE A 127 -9.23 18.64 -9.56
C PHE A 127 -10.34 19.28 -10.40
N SER A 128 -10.34 18.98 -11.70
CA SER A 128 -11.28 19.57 -12.65
C SER A 128 -12.75 19.27 -12.30
N GLY A 129 -13.63 20.20 -12.64
CA GLY A 129 -15.07 20.10 -12.35
C GLY A 129 -15.43 20.28 -10.88
N GLY A 130 -14.48 20.75 -10.05
CA GLY A 130 -14.67 20.92 -8.62
C GLY A 130 -14.70 19.60 -7.84
N THR A 131 -14.04 18.58 -8.38
CA THR A 131 -13.97 17.25 -7.78
C THR A 131 -13.26 17.33 -6.42
N ALA A 132 -14.00 16.98 -5.37
CA ALA A 132 -13.54 16.99 -3.98
C ALA A 132 -12.83 15.67 -3.57
N GLY A 133 -13.19 14.57 -4.22
CA GLY A 133 -12.66 13.23 -3.99
C GLY A 133 -13.09 12.29 -5.09
N TYR A 134 -12.56 11.07 -5.05
CA TYR A 134 -12.96 9.98 -5.94
C TYR A 134 -12.57 8.64 -5.34
N ALA A 135 -13.51 7.68 -5.33
CA ALA A 135 -13.28 6.33 -4.87
C ALA A 135 -13.95 5.28 -5.75
N SER A 136 -13.41 4.06 -5.71
CA SER A 136 -14.02 2.92 -6.41
C SER A 136 -15.23 2.38 -5.65
N VAL A 137 -16.33 2.13 -6.36
CA VAL A 137 -17.59 1.71 -5.71
C VAL A 137 -17.57 0.22 -5.36
N GLY A 138 -17.91 -0.12 -4.11
CA GLY A 138 -18.10 -1.49 -3.65
C GLY A 138 -16.80 -2.30 -3.57
N THR A 139 -15.66 -1.63 -3.39
CA THR A 139 -14.32 -2.24 -3.37
C THR A 139 -13.70 -2.38 -1.99
N VAL A 140 -14.41 -2.09 -0.89
CA VAL A 140 -13.92 -2.40 0.45
C VAL A 140 -13.51 -3.88 0.56
N CYS A 141 -12.34 -4.14 1.15
CA CYS A 141 -11.70 -5.47 1.19
C CYS A 141 -11.40 -6.12 -0.18
N ALA A 142 -11.50 -5.40 -1.29
CA ALA A 142 -11.09 -5.93 -2.58
C ALA A 142 -9.56 -6.04 -2.67
N HIS A 143 -9.06 -7.07 -3.34
CA HIS A 143 -7.61 -7.21 -3.58
C HIS A 143 -7.03 -6.10 -4.46
N ASN A 144 -7.86 -5.47 -5.30
CA ASN A 144 -7.48 -4.37 -6.18
C ASN A 144 -8.50 -3.25 -6.03
N SER A 145 -8.04 -2.00 -6.11
CA SER A 145 -8.88 -0.79 -6.12
C SER A 145 -9.74 -0.58 -4.86
N ASN A 146 -9.30 -1.08 -3.71
CA ASN A 146 -9.85 -0.76 -2.38
C ASN A 146 -9.42 0.65 -1.91
N SER A 147 -9.35 1.60 -2.83
CA SER A 147 -8.75 2.90 -2.60
C SER A 147 -9.65 4.07 -3.01
N GLY A 148 -9.24 5.26 -2.58
CA GLY A 148 -9.81 6.53 -2.97
C GLY A 148 -8.83 7.68 -2.77
N PHE A 149 -9.25 8.89 -3.11
CA PHE A 149 -8.53 10.11 -2.72
C PHE A 149 -9.51 11.21 -2.33
N ILE A 150 -9.03 12.14 -1.51
CA ILE A 150 -9.71 13.41 -1.22
C ILE A 150 -8.75 14.56 -1.49
N THR A 151 -9.29 15.74 -1.74
CA THR A 151 -8.51 16.97 -1.78
C THR A 151 -9.00 18.06 -0.84
N SER A 152 -8.02 18.76 -0.26
CA SER A 152 -8.23 19.96 0.56
C SER A 152 -8.26 21.27 -0.24
N LEU A 153 -8.24 21.22 -1.58
CA LEU A 153 -8.28 22.39 -2.46
C LEU A 153 -9.39 22.25 -3.50
N ASN A 154 -10.22 23.28 -3.69
CA ASN A 154 -11.25 23.30 -4.72
C ASN A 154 -11.44 24.72 -5.28
N TYR A 155 -11.36 24.88 -6.60
CA TYR A 155 -11.42 26.18 -7.29
C TYR A 155 -10.44 27.22 -6.71
N GLY A 156 -9.22 26.76 -6.37
CA GLY A 156 -8.18 27.58 -5.75
C GLY A 156 -8.45 28.02 -4.31
N VAL A 157 -9.47 27.48 -3.65
CA VAL A 157 -9.84 27.80 -2.27
C VAL A 157 -9.62 26.61 -1.36
N ASP A 158 -8.95 26.84 -0.23
CA ASP A 158 -8.75 25.83 0.81
C ASP A 158 -10.10 25.39 1.38
N ARG A 159 -10.29 24.07 1.47
CA ARG A 159 -11.47 23.49 2.09
C ARG A 159 -11.31 23.43 3.60
N SER A 160 -12.42 23.60 4.32
CA SER A 160 -12.43 23.44 5.77
C SER A 160 -12.17 21.98 6.15
N LEU A 161 -11.69 21.75 7.38
CA LEU A 161 -11.53 20.39 7.91
C LEU A 161 -12.88 19.66 7.95
N GLU A 162 -13.96 20.36 8.34
CA GLU A 162 -15.32 19.83 8.37
C GLU A 162 -15.77 19.33 6.99
N ASP A 163 -15.62 20.13 5.93
CA ASP A 163 -16.00 19.69 4.59
C ASP A 163 -15.12 18.52 4.10
N SER A 164 -13.84 18.50 4.49
CA SER A 164 -12.89 17.45 4.13
C SER A 164 -13.23 16.11 4.80
N THR A 165 -13.63 16.10 6.07
CA THR A 165 -14.04 14.87 6.76
C THR A 165 -15.35 14.30 6.21
N ILE A 166 -16.30 15.15 5.83
CA ILE A 166 -17.54 14.72 5.15
C ILE A 166 -17.23 14.15 3.77
N THR A 167 -16.32 14.77 3.01
CA THR A 167 -15.85 14.22 1.73
C THR A 167 -15.21 12.86 1.92
N PHE A 168 -14.37 12.70 2.94
CA PHE A 168 -13.78 11.40 3.24
C PHE A 168 -14.83 10.33 3.55
N ALA A 169 -15.86 10.66 4.34
CA ALA A 169 -16.97 9.76 4.61
C ALA A 169 -17.78 9.41 3.34
N HIS A 170 -17.99 10.37 2.43
CA HIS A 170 -18.63 10.15 1.13
C HIS A 170 -17.85 9.12 0.29
N GLU A 171 -16.54 9.33 0.13
CA GLU A 171 -15.70 8.42 -0.67
C GLU A 171 -15.63 7.02 -0.04
N VAL A 172 -15.54 6.92 1.30
CA VAL A 172 -15.60 5.62 1.98
C VAL A 172 -16.97 4.97 1.79
N GLY A 173 -18.05 5.76 1.77
CA GLY A 173 -19.40 5.29 1.42
C GLY A 173 -19.45 4.63 0.05
N HIS A 174 -18.78 5.21 -0.96
CA HIS A 174 -18.59 4.56 -2.26
C HIS A 174 -17.87 3.22 -2.13
N ASN A 175 -16.74 3.12 -1.42
CA ASN A 175 -16.06 1.83 -1.25
C ASN A 175 -16.95 0.78 -0.56
N PHE A 176 -17.84 1.19 0.34
CA PHE A 176 -18.85 0.33 0.96
C PHE A 176 -20.05 0.05 0.06
N GLY A 177 -20.11 0.59 -1.16
CA GLY A 177 -21.08 0.22 -2.19
C GLY A 177 -22.25 1.17 -2.35
N ALA A 178 -22.27 2.30 -1.65
CA ALA A 178 -23.23 3.37 -1.94
C ALA A 178 -22.92 4.02 -3.30
N LYS A 179 -23.96 4.41 -4.02
CA LYS A 179 -23.87 5.30 -5.17
C LYS A 179 -24.23 6.71 -4.72
N HIS A 180 -24.24 7.67 -5.64
CA HIS A 180 -24.85 8.94 -5.32
C HIS A 180 -26.35 8.76 -5.05
N ASP A 181 -26.91 9.58 -4.16
CA ASP A 181 -28.33 9.50 -3.81
C ASP A 181 -29.25 9.74 -5.03
N SER A 182 -28.78 10.56 -5.99
CA SER A 182 -29.42 10.81 -7.29
C SER A 182 -29.48 9.60 -8.23
N ASP A 183 -28.64 8.59 -8.02
CA ASP A 183 -28.56 7.38 -8.85
C ASP A 183 -29.54 6.27 -8.42
N TYR A 184 -30.25 6.47 -7.31
CA TYR A 184 -31.30 5.56 -6.84
C TYR A 184 -32.66 5.94 -7.45
N ASP A 185 -33.46 4.93 -7.80
CA ASP A 185 -34.85 5.12 -8.23
C ASP A 185 -35.79 5.28 -7.01
N ASP A 186 -35.42 6.18 -6.09
CA ASP A 186 -36.17 6.51 -4.88
C ASP A 186 -36.09 8.00 -4.57
N SER A 187 -37.23 8.69 -4.68
CA SER A 187 -37.31 10.14 -4.49
C SER A 187 -37.08 10.59 -3.05
N GLU A 188 -37.14 9.70 -2.05
CA GLU A 188 -36.87 10.08 -0.65
C GLU A 188 -35.38 10.29 -0.40
N CYS A 189 -34.52 9.58 -1.12
CA CYS A 189 -33.06 9.71 -1.02
C CYS A 189 -32.54 10.95 -1.74
N ILE A 190 -33.20 11.38 -2.82
CA ILE A 190 -32.78 12.51 -3.67
C ILE A 190 -33.08 13.88 -3.04
N LYS A 191 -34.07 13.97 -2.15
CA LYS A 191 -34.66 15.26 -1.75
C LYS A 191 -33.94 15.99 -0.62
N ARG A 192 -32.81 15.47 -0.13
CA ARG A 192 -32.09 16.00 1.03
C ARG A 192 -30.59 15.89 0.75
N ASP A 193 -29.86 16.91 1.15
CA ASP A 193 -28.41 17.06 0.93
C ASP A 193 -27.61 16.15 1.89
N TYR A 194 -27.83 14.84 1.77
CA TYR A 194 -27.16 13.77 2.51
C TYR A 194 -25.69 13.64 2.10
N ILE A 195 -24.90 12.89 2.86
CA ILE A 195 -23.48 12.66 2.60
C ILE A 195 -23.24 12.17 1.16
N MET A 196 -24.07 11.26 0.62
CA MET A 196 -23.89 10.70 -0.74
C MET A 196 -24.52 11.56 -1.84
N ASN A 197 -24.88 12.81 -1.56
CA ASN A 197 -25.31 13.73 -2.61
C ASN A 197 -24.12 14.08 -3.54
N GLU A 198 -24.35 14.08 -4.86
CA GLU A 198 -23.31 14.34 -5.86
C GLU A 198 -22.85 15.81 -5.85
N VAL A 199 -23.80 16.73 -5.67
CA VAL A 199 -23.56 18.16 -5.72
C VAL A 199 -24.27 18.82 -4.55
N TYR A 200 -23.50 19.57 -3.75
CA TYR A 200 -24.06 20.39 -2.68
C TYR A 200 -25.13 21.35 -3.24
N ASP A 201 -26.36 21.22 -2.74
CA ASP A 201 -27.47 22.10 -3.11
C ASP A 201 -28.14 22.67 -1.85
N ALA A 202 -27.84 23.94 -1.57
CA ALA A 202 -28.40 24.66 -0.43
C ALA A 202 -29.94 24.79 -0.47
N THR A 203 -30.57 24.62 -1.64
CA THR A 203 -32.03 24.72 -1.79
C THR A 203 -32.78 23.46 -1.33
N LEU A 204 -32.07 22.35 -1.13
CA LEU A 204 -32.61 21.08 -0.62
C LEU A 204 -32.74 21.04 0.91
N HIS A 205 -32.42 22.14 1.60
CA HIS A 205 -32.53 22.28 3.05
C HIS A 205 -33.88 22.92 3.42
N PRO A 206 -34.85 22.17 3.96
CA PRO A 206 -36.17 22.74 4.28
C PRO A 206 -36.06 23.80 5.39
N GLU A 207 -36.61 24.98 5.15
CA GLU A 207 -36.63 26.05 6.15
C GLU A 207 -37.30 25.58 7.46
N GLY A 208 -36.54 25.55 8.56
CA GLY A 208 -37.05 25.22 9.90
C GLY A 208 -36.77 23.79 10.38
N GLU A 209 -36.20 22.91 9.55
CA GLU A 209 -35.65 21.62 10.03
C GLU A 209 -34.30 21.85 10.74
N LYS A 210 -34.16 21.32 11.96
CA LYS A 210 -32.90 21.34 12.74
C LYS A 210 -32.00 20.15 12.42
N VAL A 211 -32.34 19.36 11.40
CA VAL A 211 -31.63 18.14 11.05
C VAL A 211 -30.47 18.52 10.14
N ASP A 212 -29.25 18.23 10.58
CA ASP A 212 -28.06 18.39 9.74
C ASP A 212 -27.93 17.16 8.82
N TYR A 213 -28.48 17.28 7.62
CA TYR A 213 -28.43 16.22 6.61
C TYR A 213 -27.01 15.97 6.09
N LYS A 214 -26.11 16.96 6.19
CA LYS A 214 -24.73 16.86 5.70
C LYS A 214 -23.88 15.83 6.41
N THR A 215 -24.29 15.42 7.61
CA THR A 215 -23.62 14.42 8.44
C THR A 215 -24.35 13.07 8.46
N GLN A 216 -25.37 12.90 7.60
CA GLN A 216 -26.21 11.70 7.54
C GLN A 216 -26.18 11.03 6.16
N PHE A 217 -26.22 9.71 6.16
CA PHE A 217 -26.49 8.93 4.97
C PHE A 217 -28.00 8.80 4.75
N SER A 218 -28.42 8.75 3.48
CA SER A 218 -29.78 8.36 3.14
C SER A 218 -30.03 6.88 3.44
N ASP A 219 -31.30 6.50 3.57
CA ASP A 219 -31.67 5.08 3.75
C ASP A 219 -31.25 4.21 2.54
N CYS A 220 -31.23 4.76 1.32
CA CYS A 220 -30.75 4.07 0.11
C CYS A 220 -29.25 3.74 0.22
N SER A 221 -28.47 4.72 0.66
CA SER A 221 -27.04 4.59 0.85
C SER A 221 -26.72 3.57 1.95
N ILE A 222 -27.39 3.66 3.11
CA ILE A 222 -27.26 2.69 4.22
C ILE A 222 -27.61 1.28 3.74
N THR A 223 -28.72 1.11 3.01
CA THR A 223 -29.15 -0.19 2.48
C THR A 223 -28.10 -0.81 1.56
N SER A 224 -27.50 0.00 0.69
CA SER A 224 -26.45 -0.44 -0.24
C SER A 224 -25.18 -0.87 0.50
N MET A 225 -24.78 -0.10 1.52
CA MET A 225 -23.62 -0.42 2.35
C MET A 225 -23.82 -1.68 3.19
N LYS A 226 -24.98 -1.84 3.82
CA LYS A 226 -25.33 -3.06 4.56
C LYS A 226 -25.39 -4.28 3.63
N LYS A 227 -25.88 -4.13 2.40
CA LYS A 227 -25.83 -5.21 1.40
C LYS A 227 -24.39 -5.61 1.09
N LYS A 228 -23.49 -4.65 0.88
CA LYS A 228 -22.07 -4.95 0.62
C LYS A 228 -21.42 -5.65 1.80
N LEU A 229 -21.68 -5.21 3.03
CA LEU A 229 -21.21 -5.88 4.24
C LEU A 229 -21.68 -7.34 4.32
N ASN A 230 -22.95 -7.59 4.03
CA ASN A 230 -23.50 -8.96 3.96
C ASN A 230 -22.79 -9.81 2.91
N GLU A 231 -22.50 -9.26 1.73
CA GLU A 231 -21.74 -9.97 0.69
C GLU A 231 -20.33 -10.35 1.17
N LEU A 232 -19.66 -9.47 1.93
CA LEU A 232 -18.36 -9.76 2.51
C LEU A 232 -18.43 -10.85 3.55
N SER A 233 -19.43 -10.85 4.44
CA SER A 233 -19.57 -11.88 5.49
C SER A 233 -19.83 -13.29 4.96
N THR A 234 -20.33 -13.42 3.73
CA THR A 234 -20.54 -14.73 3.09
C THR A 234 -19.29 -15.28 2.39
N ARG A 235 -18.29 -14.42 2.16
CA ARG A 235 -16.99 -14.82 1.63
C ARG A 235 -16.06 -14.95 2.83
N ASP A 236 -15.30 -16.02 2.97
CA ASP A 236 -14.37 -16.24 4.10
C ASP A 236 -13.22 -15.19 4.22
N ASN A 237 -13.33 -14.04 3.54
CA ASN A 237 -12.32 -13.00 3.38
C ASN A 237 -12.81 -11.65 3.91
N LEU A 238 -13.22 -11.57 5.19
CA LEU A 238 -13.29 -10.27 5.84
C LEU A 238 -11.85 -9.76 6.03
N CYS A 239 -11.48 -8.69 5.34
CA CYS A 239 -10.20 -8.02 5.57
C CYS A 239 -10.15 -7.29 6.92
N PHE A 240 -11.27 -7.25 7.66
CA PHE A 240 -11.33 -6.68 9.00
C PHE A 240 -10.57 -7.57 9.97
N LYS A 241 -9.49 -7.03 10.53
CA LYS A 241 -8.57 -7.77 11.41
C LYS A 241 -9.06 -7.70 12.84
N PRO A 242 -8.88 -8.74 13.69
CA PRO A 242 -9.12 -8.57 15.11
C PRO A 242 -8.19 -7.48 15.66
N GLU A 243 -8.67 -6.68 16.60
CA GLU A 243 -7.89 -5.58 17.19
C GLU A 243 -6.51 -5.99 17.70
N SER A 244 -6.36 -7.21 18.23
CA SER A 244 -5.07 -7.75 18.68
C SER A 244 -4.01 -7.90 17.57
N GLU A 245 -4.41 -7.86 16.30
CA GLU A 245 -3.51 -7.96 15.13
C GLU A 245 -3.17 -6.61 14.50
N VAL A 246 -3.80 -5.51 14.95
CA VAL A 246 -3.55 -4.16 14.42
C VAL A 246 -2.79 -3.34 15.45
N SER A 247 -1.63 -2.82 15.07
CA SER A 247 -0.84 -1.92 15.92
C SER A 247 -1.65 -0.69 16.30
N GLU A 248 -1.57 -0.28 17.57
CA GLU A 248 -2.10 1.00 18.04
C GLU A 248 -1.21 2.18 17.60
N VAL A 249 0.07 1.92 17.34
CA VAL A 249 1.02 2.93 16.84
C VAL A 249 0.88 3.03 15.33
N VAL A 250 0.67 4.26 14.85
CA VAL A 250 0.65 4.57 13.42
C VAL A 250 2.06 4.43 12.85
N GLU A 251 2.21 3.57 11.85
CA GLU A 251 3.45 3.46 11.07
C GLU A 251 3.58 4.71 10.19
N THR A 252 4.72 5.40 10.27
CA THR A 252 5.02 6.55 9.41
C THR A 252 6.18 6.22 8.46
N ALA A 253 6.08 6.70 7.23
CA ALA A 253 7.12 6.51 6.21
C ALA A 253 7.22 7.72 5.27
N ILE A 254 8.42 8.04 4.79
CA ILE A 254 8.72 9.10 3.83
C ILE A 254 9.67 8.54 2.78
N CYS A 255 9.12 8.18 1.62
CA CYS A 255 9.92 7.68 0.52
C CYS A 255 10.83 8.79 -0.05
N GLY A 256 12.14 8.58 -0.03
CA GLY A 256 13.16 9.48 -0.55
C GLY A 256 14.00 10.18 0.52
N ASN A 257 13.93 9.74 1.78
CA ASN A 257 14.69 10.28 2.90
C ASN A 257 15.95 9.44 3.25
N TYR A 258 16.28 8.42 2.43
CA TYR A 258 17.39 7.47 2.59
C TYR A 258 17.24 6.48 3.76
N ILE A 259 16.05 6.35 4.34
CA ILE A 259 15.76 5.46 5.45
C ILE A 259 14.67 4.50 5.01
N VAL A 260 14.93 3.20 5.08
CA VAL A 260 13.90 2.20 4.78
C VAL A 260 12.89 2.15 5.91
N GLU A 261 11.67 2.57 5.63
CA GLU A 261 10.55 2.67 6.58
C GLU A 261 9.44 1.64 6.25
N PRO A 262 8.43 1.45 7.13
CA PRO A 262 7.37 0.46 6.89
C PRO A 262 6.65 0.67 5.54
N GLY A 263 6.61 -0.39 4.75
CA GLY A 263 6.04 -0.37 3.39
C GLY A 263 7.06 -0.17 2.27
N GLU A 264 8.33 0.09 2.59
CA GLU A 264 9.40 0.27 1.61
C GLU A 264 10.33 -0.95 1.54
N GLU A 265 10.86 -1.25 0.36
CA GLU A 265 11.88 -2.30 0.18
C GLU A 265 13.30 -1.73 0.11
N CYS A 266 13.40 -0.44 -0.24
CA CYS A 266 14.63 0.33 -0.33
C CYS A 266 14.29 1.83 -0.33
N ASP A 267 15.23 2.66 0.09
CA ASP A 267 15.14 4.11 -0.10
C ASP A 267 16.53 4.62 -0.49
N CYS A 268 16.64 5.16 -1.70
CA CYS A 268 17.89 5.68 -2.24
C CYS A 268 17.89 7.19 -2.44
N GLY A 269 16.85 7.91 -1.99
CA GLY A 269 16.72 9.35 -2.17
C GLY A 269 15.54 9.76 -3.07
N LEU A 270 15.41 11.08 -3.23
CA LEU A 270 14.25 11.71 -3.86
C LEU A 270 14.25 11.55 -5.38
N GLU A 271 15.39 11.79 -6.03
CA GLU A 271 15.53 11.83 -7.49
C GLU A 271 16.50 10.76 -8.01
N ASP A 272 16.42 10.43 -9.30
CA ASP A 272 17.28 9.41 -9.92
C ASP A 272 18.79 9.76 -9.82
N HIS A 273 19.15 11.04 -9.84
CA HIS A 273 20.54 11.47 -9.71
C HIS A 273 21.10 11.36 -8.29
N ASP A 274 20.22 11.32 -7.28
CA ASP A 274 20.59 11.10 -5.87
C ASP A 274 20.69 9.60 -5.55
N CYS A 275 20.03 8.76 -6.36
CA CYS A 275 19.91 7.32 -6.15
C CYS A 275 21.17 6.54 -6.57
N ALA A 276 22.03 6.24 -5.60
CA ALA A 276 23.23 5.42 -5.83
C ALA A 276 22.93 3.90 -5.94
N ASP A 277 21.81 3.41 -5.40
CA ASP A 277 21.40 2.01 -5.54
C ASP A 277 20.71 1.80 -6.89
N PHE A 278 21.45 1.24 -7.86
CA PHE A 278 20.92 0.91 -9.18
C PHE A 278 19.71 -0.04 -9.16
N CYS A 279 19.43 -0.71 -8.05
CA CYS A 279 18.32 -1.62 -7.89
C CYS A 279 17.15 -1.03 -7.12
N CYS A 280 17.22 0.22 -6.70
CA CYS A 280 16.12 0.90 -6.04
C CYS A 280 15.46 1.88 -7.02
N TYR A 281 14.13 1.98 -6.96
CA TYR A 281 13.44 3.13 -7.55
C TYR A 281 13.48 4.30 -6.57
N PRO A 282 13.93 5.50 -6.99
CA PRO A 282 13.84 6.71 -6.17
C PRO A 282 12.38 7.11 -5.96
N ALA A 283 12.17 8.10 -5.09
CA ALA A 283 10.84 8.60 -4.78
C ALA A 283 10.12 9.20 -6.02
N HIS A 284 10.85 9.95 -6.85
CA HIS A 284 10.43 10.38 -8.18
C HIS A 284 10.95 9.41 -9.25
N ILE A 285 10.07 8.54 -9.74
CA ILE A 285 10.45 7.56 -10.76
C ILE A 285 10.64 8.26 -12.10
N SER A 286 11.82 8.08 -12.69
CA SER A 286 12.15 8.63 -14.00
C SER A 286 11.18 8.17 -15.10
N VAL A 287 10.97 9.01 -16.12
CA VAL A 287 10.16 8.67 -17.31
C VAL A 287 10.70 7.40 -17.99
N TYR A 288 12.02 7.23 -18.01
CA TYR A 288 12.67 6.05 -18.58
C TYR A 288 12.27 4.77 -17.81
N ASP A 289 12.36 4.79 -16.49
CA ASP A 289 11.98 3.64 -15.66
C ASP A 289 10.48 3.34 -15.75
N ARG A 290 9.63 4.36 -15.77
CA ARG A 290 8.18 4.20 -16.00
C ARG A 290 7.89 3.56 -17.35
N TYR A 291 8.65 3.90 -18.39
CA TYR A 291 8.52 3.28 -19.72
C TYR A 291 8.96 1.82 -19.72
N GLN A 292 10.07 1.49 -19.04
CA GLN A 292 10.56 0.10 -18.94
C GLN A 292 9.65 -0.77 -18.07
N ASN A 293 9.11 -0.20 -16.99
CA ASN A 293 8.21 -0.87 -16.06
C ASN A 293 7.05 0.06 -15.66
N MET A 294 5.92 -0.08 -16.34
CA MET A 294 4.71 0.70 -16.08
C MET A 294 4.12 0.49 -14.67
N LYS A 295 4.51 -0.60 -13.99
CA LYS A 295 4.11 -0.93 -12.62
C LYS A 295 5.17 -0.53 -11.58
N ALA A 296 6.19 0.24 -11.97
CA ALA A 296 7.19 0.73 -11.03
C ALA A 296 6.53 1.55 -9.91
N VAL A 297 6.92 1.24 -8.67
CA VAL A 297 6.44 1.86 -7.44
C VAL A 297 7.64 2.53 -6.74
N PRO A 298 7.51 3.76 -6.21
CA PRO A 298 8.60 4.43 -5.51
C PRO A 298 9.10 3.61 -4.31
N CYS A 299 10.38 3.70 -3.98
CA CYS A 299 10.99 2.99 -2.83
C CYS A 299 10.79 1.46 -2.83
N THR A 300 10.70 0.88 -4.03
CA THR A 300 10.70 -0.58 -4.25
C THR A 300 11.90 -1.01 -5.09
N ARG A 301 12.28 -2.30 -5.00
CA ARG A 301 13.42 -2.79 -5.76
C ARG A 301 13.05 -3.11 -7.20
N ASN A 302 13.88 -2.64 -8.13
CA ASN A 302 13.83 -2.98 -9.53
C ASN A 302 14.67 -4.23 -9.81
N PHE A 303 14.06 -5.41 -9.70
CA PHE A 303 14.74 -6.69 -10.01
C PHE A 303 14.94 -6.94 -11.51
N ASP A 304 14.28 -6.17 -12.38
CA ASP A 304 14.39 -6.31 -13.84
C ASP A 304 15.64 -5.63 -14.40
N ARG A 305 16.23 -4.66 -13.68
CA ARG A 305 17.49 -4.01 -14.08
C ARG A 305 18.61 -5.06 -14.13
N TYR A 306 19.40 -5.01 -15.22
CA TYR A 306 20.45 -5.99 -15.50
C TYR A 306 21.44 -6.17 -14.35
N HIS A 307 21.87 -5.06 -13.72
CA HIS A 307 22.81 -5.09 -12.59
C HIS A 307 22.23 -5.74 -11.31
N CYS A 308 20.90 -5.82 -11.20
CA CYS A 308 20.21 -6.43 -10.06
C CYS A 308 20.05 -7.93 -10.27
N LYS A 309 19.76 -8.33 -11.51
CA LYS A 309 19.71 -9.74 -11.91
C LYS A 309 21.10 -10.39 -11.94
N TYR A 310 22.12 -9.63 -12.31
CA TYR A 310 23.50 -10.10 -12.43
C TYR A 310 24.46 -9.17 -11.67
N PRO A 311 24.47 -9.24 -10.33
CA PRO A 311 25.34 -8.39 -9.52
C PRO A 311 26.81 -8.64 -9.88
N PRO A 312 27.67 -7.60 -9.92
CA PRO A 312 29.07 -7.74 -10.33
C PRO A 312 29.83 -8.81 -9.55
N LEU A 313 29.54 -8.97 -8.25
CA LEU A 313 30.10 -10.04 -7.41
C LEU A 313 29.76 -11.45 -7.92
N LEU A 314 28.54 -11.66 -8.42
CA LEU A 314 28.12 -12.95 -8.96
C LEU A 314 28.73 -13.19 -10.35
N VAL A 315 28.76 -12.16 -11.20
CA VAL A 315 29.33 -12.26 -12.55
C VAL A 315 30.86 -12.45 -12.51
N TYR A 316 31.57 -11.55 -11.84
CA TYR A 316 33.03 -11.51 -11.82
C TYR A 316 33.65 -12.31 -10.67
N GLY A 317 32.91 -12.55 -9.58
CA GLY A 317 33.38 -13.36 -8.46
C GLY A 317 33.03 -14.84 -8.54
N ILE A 318 32.00 -15.22 -9.31
CA ILE A 318 31.57 -16.61 -9.43
C ILE A 318 31.61 -17.07 -10.89
N TYR A 319 30.79 -16.50 -11.78
CA TYR A 319 30.67 -17.04 -13.14
C TYR A 319 31.96 -16.96 -13.95
N PHE A 320 32.67 -15.85 -13.88
CA PHE A 320 33.92 -15.67 -14.62
C PHE A 320 35.03 -16.62 -14.11
N PRO A 321 35.31 -16.74 -12.80
CA PRO A 321 36.25 -17.73 -12.28
C PRO A 321 35.88 -19.18 -12.61
N PHE A 322 34.60 -19.56 -12.46
CA PHE A 322 34.14 -20.90 -12.81
C PHE A 322 34.29 -21.19 -14.31
N GLY A 323 33.91 -20.24 -15.17
CA GLY A 323 34.11 -20.33 -16.61
C GLY A 323 35.58 -20.50 -16.98
N PHE A 324 36.46 -19.75 -16.31
CA PHE A 324 37.91 -19.86 -16.49
C PHE A 324 38.43 -21.25 -16.06
N ILE A 325 38.02 -21.75 -14.89
CA ILE A 325 38.41 -23.08 -14.40
C ILE A 325 37.95 -24.17 -15.37
N ILE A 326 36.70 -24.11 -15.85
CA ILE A 326 36.14 -25.05 -16.82
C ILE A 326 36.95 -25.01 -18.12
N ALA A 327 37.24 -23.82 -18.65
CA ALA A 327 38.04 -23.67 -19.87
C ALA A 327 39.45 -24.26 -19.69
N CYS A 328 40.12 -23.97 -18.57
CA CYS A 328 41.43 -24.53 -18.25
C CYS A 328 41.38 -26.06 -18.14
N THR A 329 40.37 -26.63 -17.49
CA THR A 329 40.22 -28.09 -17.37
C THR A 329 39.99 -28.76 -18.72
N PHE A 330 39.18 -28.17 -19.60
CA PHE A 330 39.02 -28.67 -20.97
C PHE A 330 40.33 -28.60 -21.75
N ILE A 331 41.06 -27.47 -21.68
CA ILE A 331 42.35 -27.31 -22.36
C ILE A 331 43.35 -28.36 -21.88
N ILE A 332 43.48 -28.56 -20.55
CA ILE A 332 44.34 -29.59 -19.96
C ILE A 332 43.91 -30.98 -20.43
N PHE A 333 42.62 -31.31 -20.38
CA PHE A 333 42.12 -32.60 -20.83
C PHE A 333 42.45 -32.87 -22.30
N PHE A 334 42.21 -31.91 -23.19
CA PHE A 334 42.48 -32.07 -24.62
C PHE A 334 43.97 -32.12 -24.94
N THR A 335 44.80 -31.29 -24.30
CA THR A 335 46.27 -31.36 -24.44
C THR A 335 46.82 -32.68 -23.94
N LEU A 336 46.39 -33.17 -22.77
CA LEU A 336 46.80 -34.47 -22.25
C LEU A 336 46.34 -35.62 -23.15
N ARG A 337 45.10 -35.57 -23.66
CA ARG A 337 44.57 -36.58 -24.60
C ARG A 337 45.32 -36.58 -25.92
N TRP A 338 45.69 -35.39 -26.44
CA TRP A 338 46.51 -35.25 -27.63
C TRP A 338 47.90 -35.82 -27.40
N ASP A 339 48.56 -35.47 -26.29
CA ASP A 339 49.90 -35.95 -25.95
C ASP A 339 49.94 -37.47 -25.79
N TRP A 340 48.94 -38.06 -25.14
CA TRP A 340 48.80 -39.50 -24.96
C TRP A 340 48.68 -40.27 -26.29
N ARG A 341 48.02 -39.66 -27.29
CA ARG A 341 47.88 -40.22 -28.66
C ARG A 341 49.10 -39.96 -29.54
N GLY A 342 49.95 -39.01 -29.17
CA GLY A 342 51.14 -38.59 -29.92
C GLY A 342 52.44 -39.18 -29.35
N GLN A 343 53.46 -38.34 -29.22
CA GLN A 343 54.82 -38.74 -28.83
C GLN A 343 55.04 -38.81 -27.30
N LYS A 344 54.00 -38.58 -26.48
CA LYS A 344 54.05 -38.63 -25.00
C LYS A 344 55.17 -37.74 -24.41
N MET A 345 55.22 -36.48 -24.83
CA MET A 345 56.28 -35.56 -24.43
C MET A 345 56.06 -34.95 -23.04
N PHE A 346 54.81 -34.83 -22.58
CA PHE A 346 54.52 -34.17 -21.29
C PHE A 346 54.64 -35.10 -20.08
N PHE A 347 54.50 -36.41 -20.27
CA PHE A 347 54.74 -37.40 -19.22
C PHE A 347 56.04 -38.16 -19.51
N GLN A 348 57.13 -37.81 -18.81
CA GLN A 348 58.20 -38.78 -18.60
C GLN A 348 57.62 -39.94 -17.78
N HIS A 349 57.20 -41.01 -18.46
CA HIS A 349 56.93 -42.27 -17.78
C HIS A 349 58.20 -42.68 -17.05
N ILE A 350 58.14 -42.77 -15.71
CA ILE A 350 59.03 -43.65 -14.96
C ILE A 350 58.71 -45.06 -15.46
N ARG A 351 59.40 -45.49 -16.52
CA ARG A 351 59.36 -46.88 -16.95
C ARG A 351 60.00 -47.70 -15.83
N GLU A 352 59.39 -48.83 -15.48
CA GLU A 352 59.75 -49.78 -14.40
C GLU A 352 61.21 -50.27 -14.34
N ASN A 353 62.13 -49.74 -15.15
CA ASN A 353 63.53 -50.18 -15.22
C ASN A 353 64.53 -49.28 -14.48
N GLN A 354 64.10 -48.36 -13.60
CA GLN A 354 65.00 -47.53 -12.79
C GLN A 354 64.94 -47.81 -11.28
N ILE A 355 64.48 -49.01 -10.86
CA ILE A 355 64.71 -49.49 -9.50
C ILE A 355 66.03 -50.28 -9.51
N HIS A 356 67.14 -49.62 -9.19
CA HIS A 356 68.36 -50.33 -8.80
C HIS A 356 68.13 -50.94 -7.42
N ILE A 357 67.80 -52.23 -7.37
CA ILE A 357 67.89 -53.02 -6.13
C ILE A 357 69.38 -53.10 -5.78
N ILE A 358 69.81 -52.30 -4.81
CA ILE A 358 71.12 -52.47 -4.19
C ILE A 358 71.05 -53.75 -3.36
N LYS A 359 71.54 -54.86 -3.93
CA LYS A 359 71.88 -56.05 -3.14
C LYS A 359 73.13 -55.71 -2.34
N ASN A 360 72.98 -55.46 -1.04
CA ASN A 360 74.11 -55.50 -0.11
C ASN A 360 74.56 -56.95 0.04
N SER A 361 75.78 -57.23 -0.42
CA SER A 361 76.54 -58.44 -0.12
C SER A 361 77.50 -58.16 1.04
N SER A 362 77.18 -58.69 2.22
CA SER A 362 78.10 -59.23 3.24
C SER A 362 77.37 -59.37 4.56
#